data_AF-A0AAW0KGH2-F1
#
_entry.id   AF-A0AAW0KGH2-F1
#
_cell.length_a   1.000
_cell.length_b   1.000
_cell.length_c   1.000
_cell.angle_alpha   90.00
_cell.angle_beta   90.00
_cell.angle_gamma   90.00
#
_symmetry.space_group_name_H-M   'P 1'
#
loop_
_entity.id
_entity.type
_entity.pdbx_description
1 polymer ?
#
loop_
_entity_poly.entity_id
_entity_poly.type
_entity_poly.pdbx_seq_one_letter_code
_entity_poly.pdbx_strand_id
1 'polypeptide(L)'
;MVQMVKNSLICQGKRRSYGNYQEILRCLDRPLLCEEKKLDWGDVLHANASNPFEKASLGPKISLSLHHASKEWGFFQLINHGVSISLIEKVKVGMQEFFNLLREEKKKLWQLPGNIEGDNLDVYSIEAREISKKILELMAKALRMEHNDMRNLFEEGYQGVRMNYYPPCPAST
;
A
#
# COMPACT_ATOMS: atom_id res chain seq x y z
N MET A 1 7.36 -8.06 4.58
CA MET A 1 7.73 -6.64 4.78
C MET A 1 7.94 -6.41 6.27
N VAL A 2 9.15 -6.11 6.69
CA VAL A 2 9.45 -5.79 8.09
C VAL A 2 9.27 -4.29 8.28
N GLN A 3 8.25 -3.85 9.03
CA GLN A 3 8.08 -2.44 9.35
C GLN A 3 8.73 -2.14 10.71
N MET A 4 9.68 -1.20 10.71
CA MET A 4 10.20 -0.60 11.93
C MET A 4 9.29 0.56 12.34
N VAL A 5 8.71 0.48 13.53
CA VAL A 5 7.99 1.60 14.15
C VAL A 5 8.55 1.78 15.55
N LYS A 6 9.26 2.90 15.81
CA LYS A 6 9.79 3.32 17.13
C LYS A 6 10.32 2.14 17.99
N ASN A 7 11.58 1.74 17.75
CA ASN A 7 12.27 0.64 18.45
C ASN A 7 11.49 -0.69 18.51
N SER A 8 10.49 -0.86 17.64
CA SER A 8 9.69 -2.06 17.56
C SER A 8 9.74 -2.60 16.14
N LEU A 9 9.96 -3.90 16.04
CA LEU A 9 9.89 -4.64 14.78
C LEU A 9 8.58 -5.42 14.79
N ILE A 10 7.81 -5.32 13.71
CA ILE A 10 6.67 -6.21 13.51
C ILE A 10 7.15 -7.36 12.61
N CYS A 11 7.30 -8.54 13.21
CA CYS A 11 7.57 -9.80 12.51
C CYS A 11 6.48 -10.80 12.89
N GLN A 12 5.87 -11.43 11.89
CA GLN A 12 4.77 -12.40 12.08
C GLN A 12 3.56 -11.85 12.88
N GLY A 13 3.16 -10.60 12.62
CA GLY A 13 2.02 -9.98 13.31
C GLY A 13 2.24 -9.69 14.81
N LYS A 14 3.43 -10.02 15.36
CA LYS A 14 3.77 -9.71 16.76
C LYS A 14 4.66 -8.49 16.82
N ARG A 15 4.19 -7.44 17.49
CA ARG A 15 5.02 -6.29 17.87
C ARG A 15 6.03 -6.75 18.91
N ARG A 16 7.30 -6.80 18.54
CA ARG A 16 8.41 -6.99 19.49
C ARG A 16 9.05 -5.64 19.75
N SER A 17 9.13 -5.24 21.02
CA SER A 17 9.91 -4.09 21.45
C SER A 17 11.35 -4.57 21.72
N TYR A 18 12.33 -3.84 21.21
CA TYR A 18 13.74 -4.17 21.36
C TYR A 18 14.43 -3.13 22.21
N GLY A 19 15.33 -3.58 23.08
CA GLY A 19 16.07 -2.70 23.99
C GLY A 19 17.15 -1.89 23.27
N ASN A 20 17.62 -2.37 22.11
CA ASN A 20 18.63 -1.69 21.31
C ASN A 20 18.57 -2.08 19.81
N TYR A 21 19.30 -1.31 18.98
CA TYR A 21 19.35 -1.49 17.53
C TYR A 21 20.03 -2.79 17.09
N GLN A 22 20.97 -3.34 17.87
CA GLN A 22 21.63 -4.59 17.52
C GLN A 22 20.71 -5.81 17.66
N GLU A 23 19.76 -5.80 18.58
CA GLU A 23 18.73 -6.84 18.66
C GLU A 23 17.78 -6.82 17.46
N ILE A 24 17.51 -5.62 16.92
CA ILE A 24 16.72 -5.43 15.70
C ILE A 24 17.44 -6.06 14.50
N LEU A 25 18.74 -5.75 14.32
CA LEU A 25 19.56 -6.29 13.24
C LEU A 25 19.66 -7.83 13.28
N ARG A 26 19.88 -8.42 14.46
CA ARG A 26 19.87 -9.89 14.64
C ARG A 26 18.54 -10.55 14.29
N CYS A 27 17.44 -9.80 14.33
CA CYS A 27 16.13 -10.27 13.88
C CYS A 27 15.94 -10.12 12.37
N LEU A 28 16.55 -9.14 11.73
CA LEU A 28 16.56 -8.96 10.28
C LEU A 28 17.47 -9.98 9.56
N ASP A 29 18.55 -10.42 10.22
CA ASP A 29 19.52 -11.38 9.67
C ASP A 29 19.10 -12.85 9.79
N ARG A 30 17.99 -13.15 10.49
CA ARG A 30 17.38 -14.48 10.38
C ARG A 30 16.56 -14.54 9.10
N PRO A 31 16.57 -15.68 8.37
CA PRO A 31 15.57 -15.95 7.35
C PRO A 31 14.21 -16.19 8.02
N LEU A 32 13.65 -15.13 8.61
CA LEU A 32 12.25 -15.04 8.94
C LEU A 32 11.55 -14.84 7.60
N LEU A 33 11.19 -15.96 6.97
CA LEU A 33 9.98 -16.04 6.17
C LEU A 33 8.86 -15.48 7.04
N CYS A 34 8.66 -14.17 7.00
CA CYS A 34 7.37 -13.60 7.31
C CYS A 34 6.46 -14.26 6.29
N GLU A 35 5.59 -15.18 6.71
CA GLU A 35 4.47 -15.56 5.87
C GLU A 35 3.66 -14.28 5.64
N GLU A 36 3.90 -13.65 4.49
CA GLU A 36 3.24 -12.41 4.13
C GLU A 36 1.78 -12.75 3.85
N LYS A 37 0.86 -12.21 4.65
CA LYS A 37 -0.56 -12.39 4.37
C LYS A 37 -0.88 -11.68 3.06
N LYS A 38 -1.06 -12.48 2.00
CA LYS A 38 -1.51 -12.01 0.69
C LYS A 38 -3.02 -12.11 0.61
N LEU A 39 -3.66 -11.02 0.20
CA LEU A 39 -5.06 -10.96 -0.17
C LEU A 39 -5.13 -10.89 -1.69
N ASP A 40 -5.68 -11.92 -2.29
CA ASP A 40 -5.92 -11.96 -3.73
C ASP A 40 -7.14 -11.13 -4.08
N TRP A 41 -6.93 -10.13 -4.94
CA TRP A 41 -7.97 -9.19 -5.38
C TRP A 41 -8.50 -9.52 -6.77
N GLY A 42 -7.99 -10.57 -7.43
CA GLY A 42 -8.40 -10.98 -8.77
C GLY A 42 -9.92 -11.17 -8.86
N ASP A 43 -10.51 -11.86 -7.88
CA ASP A 43 -11.95 -12.11 -7.85
C ASP A 43 -12.78 -10.80 -7.72
N VAL A 44 -12.24 -9.76 -7.06
CA VAL A 44 -12.91 -8.45 -6.93
C VAL A 44 -12.93 -7.70 -8.26
N LEU A 45 -11.88 -7.83 -9.07
CA LEU A 45 -11.78 -7.20 -10.37
C LEU A 45 -12.59 -7.93 -11.43
N HIS A 46 -12.59 -9.27 -11.38
CA HIS A 46 -13.30 -10.14 -12.32
C HIS A 46 -14.78 -10.33 -12.00
N ALA A 47 -15.29 -9.73 -10.93
CA ALA A 47 -16.72 -9.56 -10.69
C ALA A 47 -17.35 -8.60 -11.73
N ASN A 48 -17.28 -8.98 -13.00
CA ASN A 48 -17.89 -8.30 -14.13
C ASN A 48 -19.38 -8.67 -14.16
N ALA A 49 -20.20 -7.78 -13.59
CA ALA A 49 -21.52 -7.31 -14.04
C ALA A 49 -22.64 -8.25 -14.56
N SER A 50 -22.49 -9.57 -14.71
CA SER A 50 -23.53 -10.41 -15.33
C SER A 50 -24.32 -11.29 -14.35
N ASN A 51 -23.83 -11.55 -13.13
CA ASN A 51 -24.55 -12.35 -12.13
C ASN A 51 -24.61 -11.67 -10.75
N PRO A 52 -25.79 -11.17 -10.33
CA PRO A 52 -26.01 -10.56 -9.01
C PRO A 52 -25.72 -11.50 -7.83
N PHE A 53 -25.86 -12.81 -8.03
CA PHE A 53 -25.69 -13.82 -6.97
C PHE A 53 -24.23 -14.02 -6.57
N GLU A 54 -23.33 -14.04 -7.55
CA GLU A 54 -21.88 -14.17 -7.32
C GLU A 54 -21.30 -12.95 -6.59
N LYS A 55 -21.75 -11.75 -6.98
CA LYS A 55 -21.39 -10.48 -6.32
C LYS A 55 -21.81 -10.47 -4.84
N ALA A 56 -22.97 -11.05 -4.52
CA ALA A 56 -23.50 -11.14 -3.16
C ALA A 56 -22.72 -12.13 -2.26
N SER A 57 -22.18 -13.21 -2.82
CA SER A 57 -21.41 -14.23 -2.09
C SER A 57 -19.93 -13.85 -1.89
N LEU A 58 -19.34 -13.18 -2.87
CA LEU A 58 -17.92 -12.82 -2.84
C LEU A 58 -17.60 -11.65 -1.89
N GLY A 59 -18.52 -10.66 -1.83
CA GLY A 59 -18.37 -9.49 -0.98
C GLY A 59 -18.13 -9.82 0.50
N PRO A 60 -18.96 -10.66 1.15
CA PRO A 60 -18.78 -11.06 2.53
C PRO A 60 -17.46 -11.77 2.82
N LYS A 61 -17.01 -12.67 1.94
CA LYS A 61 -15.78 -13.47 2.15
C LYS A 61 -14.52 -12.60 2.16
N ILE A 62 -14.43 -11.67 1.20
CA ILE A 62 -13.28 -10.77 1.10
C ILE A 62 -13.31 -9.72 2.20
N SER A 63 -14.49 -9.17 2.50
CA SER A 63 -14.72 -8.23 3.60
C SER A 63 -14.29 -8.83 4.96
N LEU A 64 -14.64 -10.08 5.24
CA LEU A 64 -14.20 -10.80 6.44
C LEU A 64 -12.68 -11.04 6.47
N SER A 65 -12.10 -11.43 5.33
CA SER A 65 -10.65 -11.66 5.22
C SER A 65 -9.86 -10.37 5.47
N LEU A 66 -10.35 -9.26 4.92
CA LEU A 66 -9.79 -7.93 5.11
C LEU A 66 -9.90 -7.49 6.57
N HIS A 67 -11.07 -7.67 7.20
CA HIS A 67 -11.27 -7.38 8.62
C HIS A 67 -10.33 -8.18 9.51
N HIS A 68 -10.22 -9.49 9.28
CA HIS A 68 -9.33 -10.36 10.05
C HIS A 68 -7.86 -9.98 9.84
N ALA A 69 -7.42 -9.72 8.61
CA ALA A 69 -6.06 -9.28 8.33
C ALA A 69 -5.75 -7.93 9.00
N SER A 70 -6.66 -6.95 8.91
CA SER A 70 -6.53 -5.66 9.57
C SER A 70 -6.47 -5.78 11.09
N LYS A 71 -7.30 -6.65 11.69
CA LYS A 71 -7.40 -6.83 13.14
C LYS A 71 -6.19 -7.58 13.73
N GLU A 72 -5.79 -8.68 13.12
CA GLU A 72 -4.76 -9.57 13.67
C GLU A 72 -3.34 -9.15 13.27
N TRP A 73 -3.16 -8.62 12.05
CA TRP A 73 -1.83 -8.34 11.49
C TRP A 73 -1.53 -6.84 11.39
N GLY A 74 -2.55 -6.01 11.15
CA GLY A 74 -2.40 -4.57 10.92
C GLY A 74 -1.74 -4.21 9.59
N PHE A 75 -1.30 -5.19 8.80
CA PHE A 75 -0.80 -5.03 7.44
C PHE A 75 -1.00 -6.31 6.64
N PHE A 76 -1.08 -6.18 5.31
CA PHE A 76 -1.23 -7.28 4.37
C PHE A 76 -0.74 -6.82 2.99
N GLN A 77 -0.41 -7.78 2.14
CA GLN A 77 -0.13 -7.50 0.73
C GLN A 77 -1.36 -7.73 -0.10
N LEU A 78 -1.63 -6.78 -0.98
CA LEU A 78 -2.64 -6.91 -1.99
C LEU A 78 -2.00 -7.43 -3.27
N ILE A 79 -2.49 -8.54 -3.81
CA ILE A 79 -2.02 -9.09 -5.10
C ILE A 79 -3.17 -9.08 -6.11
N ASN A 80 -2.84 -9.09 -7.41
CA ASN A 80 -3.83 -9.01 -8.49
C ASN A 80 -4.79 -7.82 -8.33
N HIS A 81 -4.27 -6.66 -7.91
CA HIS A 81 -5.06 -5.44 -7.64
C HIS A 81 -5.45 -4.66 -8.90
N GLY A 82 -4.94 -5.04 -10.07
CA GLY A 82 -5.37 -4.51 -11.36
C GLY A 82 -4.66 -3.21 -11.80
N VAL A 83 -3.72 -2.71 -11.00
CA VAL A 83 -2.83 -1.62 -11.44
C VAL A 83 -1.84 -2.20 -12.42
N SER A 84 -1.67 -1.51 -13.55
CA SER A 84 -0.78 -1.98 -14.61
C SER A 84 0.67 -2.12 -14.10
N ILE A 85 1.28 -3.28 -14.34
CA ILE A 85 2.69 -3.51 -14.02
C ILE A 85 3.57 -2.51 -14.78
N SER A 86 3.25 -2.23 -16.05
CA SER A 86 4.00 -1.27 -16.87
C SER A 86 3.90 0.16 -16.35
N LEU A 87 2.77 0.54 -15.73
CA LEU A 87 2.62 1.82 -15.06
C LEU A 87 3.51 1.90 -13.82
N ILE A 88 3.50 0.86 -12.98
CA ILE A 88 4.34 0.80 -11.78
C ILE A 88 5.83 0.89 -12.16
N GLU A 89 6.26 0.22 -13.22
CA GLU A 89 7.63 0.29 -13.73
C GLU A 89 8.00 1.70 -14.20
N LYS A 90 7.15 2.36 -14.99
CA LYS A 90 7.37 3.74 -15.42
C LYS A 90 7.50 4.70 -14.24
N VAL A 91 6.62 4.56 -13.24
CA VAL A 91 6.68 5.36 -12.01
C VAL A 91 7.98 5.12 -11.26
N LYS A 92 8.44 3.87 -11.14
CA LYS A 92 9.73 3.53 -10.49
C LYS A 92 10.91 4.15 -11.23
N VAL A 93 10.94 4.06 -12.56
CA VAL A 93 12.01 4.65 -13.39
C VAL A 93 12.01 6.17 -13.23
N GLY A 94 10.86 6.83 -13.37
CA GLY A 94 10.77 8.28 -13.19
C GLY A 94 11.17 8.74 -11.78
N MET A 95 10.80 7.98 -10.73
CA MET A 95 11.29 8.26 -9.38
C MET A 95 12.81 8.13 -9.27
N GLN A 96 13.40 7.11 -9.88
CA GLN A 96 14.84 6.90 -9.86
C GLN A 96 15.59 8.04 -10.59
N GLU A 97 15.10 8.44 -11.75
CA GLU A 97 15.62 9.57 -12.53
C GLU A 97 15.52 10.86 -11.71
N PHE A 98 14.36 11.15 -11.12
CA PHE A 98 14.17 12.29 -10.22
C PHE A 98 15.16 12.27 -9.05
N PHE A 99 15.39 11.13 -8.39
CA PHE A 99 16.35 11.04 -7.30
C PHE A 99 17.82 11.11 -7.74
N ASN A 100 18.13 10.91 -9.02
CA ASN A 100 19.46 11.08 -9.57
C ASN A 100 19.78 12.52 -10.00
N LEU A 101 18.77 13.38 -10.16
CA LEU A 101 18.97 14.80 -10.46
C LEU A 101 19.78 15.53 -9.36
N LEU A 102 20.34 16.69 -9.70
CA LEU A 102 20.99 17.54 -8.70
C LEU A 102 19.93 18.17 -7.77
N ARG A 103 20.34 18.45 -6.53
CA ARG A 103 19.45 19.06 -5.51
C ARG A 103 18.74 20.31 -6.03
N GLU A 104 19.46 21.16 -6.75
CA GLU A 104 18.91 22.43 -7.26
C GLU A 104 17.87 22.22 -8.37
N GLU A 105 17.96 21.13 -9.13
CA GLU A 105 16.96 20.75 -10.14
C GLU A 105 15.72 20.15 -9.47
N LYS A 106 15.89 19.27 -8.47
CA LYS A 106 14.77 18.70 -7.70
C LYS A 106 13.90 19.78 -7.05
N LYS A 107 14.52 20.84 -6.52
CA LYS A 107 13.79 21.98 -5.92
C LYS A 107 12.89 22.69 -6.93
N LYS A 108 13.31 22.81 -8.19
CA LYS A 108 12.53 23.46 -9.25
C LYS A 108 11.30 22.63 -9.64
N LEU A 109 11.41 21.31 -9.54
CA LEU A 109 10.33 20.37 -9.85
C LEU A 109 9.30 20.23 -8.72
N TRP A 110 9.62 20.67 -7.51
CA TRP A 110 8.80 20.45 -6.32
C TRP A 110 7.46 21.18 -6.28
N GLN A 111 7.06 21.90 -7.35
CA GLN A 111 5.86 22.75 -7.36
C GLN A 111 5.18 22.90 -8.73
N LEU A 112 5.56 22.14 -9.77
CA LEU A 112 5.07 22.39 -11.13
C LEU A 112 4.07 21.31 -11.61
N PRO A 113 2.81 21.68 -11.91
CA PRO A 113 1.90 20.79 -12.65
C PRO A 113 2.37 20.67 -14.12
N GLY A 114 2.30 19.46 -14.69
CA GLY A 114 2.53 19.21 -16.12
C GLY A 114 3.91 18.69 -16.55
N ASN A 115 4.72 18.14 -15.63
CA ASN A 115 5.90 17.37 -16.01
C ASN A 115 5.51 15.93 -16.39
N ILE A 116 6.19 15.33 -17.38
CA ILE A 116 5.96 13.96 -17.88
C ILE A 116 6.12 12.90 -16.76
N GLU A 117 6.97 13.18 -15.77
CA GLU A 117 7.11 12.39 -14.52
C GLU A 117 5.87 12.49 -13.62
N GLY A 118 5.17 13.62 -13.67
CA GLY A 118 3.87 13.86 -13.02
C GLY A 118 2.77 13.04 -13.66
N ASP A 119 2.72 12.94 -14.99
CA ASP A 119 1.62 12.25 -15.69
C ASP A 119 1.47 10.77 -15.27
N ASN A 120 2.57 10.00 -15.23
CA ASN A 120 2.51 8.60 -14.79
C ASN A 120 2.22 8.47 -13.29
N LEU A 121 2.76 9.39 -12.47
CA LEU A 121 2.51 9.41 -11.04
C LEU A 121 1.04 9.76 -10.73
N ASP A 122 0.46 10.66 -11.49
CA ASP A 122 -0.93 11.10 -11.37
C ASP A 122 -1.88 9.96 -11.76
N VAL A 123 -1.60 9.26 -12.87
CA VAL A 123 -2.35 8.06 -13.25
C VAL A 123 -2.23 6.99 -12.16
N TYR A 124 -1.02 6.73 -11.65
CA TYR A 124 -0.84 5.79 -10.53
C TYR A 124 -1.60 6.21 -9.27
N SER A 125 -1.61 7.51 -8.96
CA SER A 125 -2.34 8.07 -7.83
C SER A 125 -3.85 7.83 -7.99
N ILE A 126 -4.41 8.04 -9.18
CA ILE A 126 -5.81 7.75 -9.50
C ILE A 126 -6.11 6.27 -9.31
N GLU A 127 -5.30 5.35 -9.87
CA GLU A 127 -5.53 3.91 -9.72
C GLU A 127 -5.43 3.45 -8.26
N ALA A 128 -4.45 3.98 -7.50
CA ALA A 128 -4.30 3.71 -6.08
C ALA A 128 -5.48 4.25 -5.25
N ARG A 129 -6.05 5.40 -5.65
CA ARG A 129 -7.25 5.97 -5.01
C ARG A 129 -8.44 5.03 -5.15
N GLU A 130 -8.67 4.49 -6.33
CA GLU A 130 -9.79 3.61 -6.60
C GLU A 130 -9.67 2.27 -5.85
N ILE A 131 -8.47 1.72 -5.75
CA ILE A 131 -8.22 0.56 -4.88
C ILE A 131 -8.52 0.90 -3.42
N SER A 132 -8.04 2.04 -2.95
CA SER A 132 -8.22 2.48 -1.56
C SER A 132 -9.70 2.65 -1.20
N LYS A 133 -10.49 3.26 -2.10
CA LYS A 133 -11.95 3.37 -1.93
C LYS A 133 -12.61 2.00 -1.79
N LYS A 134 -12.28 1.04 -2.68
CA LYS A 134 -12.85 -0.33 -2.61
C LYS A 134 -12.48 -1.05 -1.30
N ILE A 135 -11.24 -0.91 -0.85
CA ILE A 135 -10.79 -1.47 0.45
C ILE A 135 -11.63 -0.88 1.59
N LEU A 136 -11.81 0.45 1.58
CA LEU A 136 -12.59 1.15 2.60
C LEU A 136 -14.06 0.73 2.60
N GLU A 137 -14.71 0.62 1.43
CA GLU A 137 -16.07 0.10 1.31
C GLU A 137 -16.21 -1.33 1.85
N LEU A 138 -15.23 -2.21 1.58
CA LEU A 138 -15.24 -3.57 2.07
C LEU A 138 -15.02 -3.65 3.59
N MET A 139 -14.17 -2.78 4.15
CA MET A 139 -13.98 -2.66 5.59
C MET A 139 -15.24 -2.11 6.28
N ALA A 140 -15.88 -1.11 5.69
CA ALA A 140 -17.15 -0.56 6.17
C ALA A 140 -18.21 -1.66 6.33
N LYS A 141 -18.36 -2.48 5.29
CA LYS A 141 -19.28 -3.64 5.29
C LYS A 141 -18.94 -4.63 6.40
N ALA A 142 -17.65 -4.92 6.61
CA ALA A 142 -17.22 -5.85 7.65
C ALA A 142 -17.57 -5.33 9.06
N LEU A 143 -17.41 -4.01 9.24
CA LEU A 143 -17.69 -3.30 10.48
C LEU A 143 -19.18 -2.94 10.66
N ARG A 144 -20.04 -3.30 9.68
CA ARG A 144 -21.47 -2.94 9.65
C ARG A 144 -21.70 -1.43 9.74
N MET A 145 -20.82 -0.65 9.11
CA MET A 145 -20.98 0.79 8.98
C MET A 145 -21.94 1.14 7.84
N GLU A 146 -22.66 2.25 7.99
CA GLU A 146 -23.50 2.83 6.95
C GLU A 146 -22.64 3.31 5.77
N HIS A 147 -23.12 3.09 4.55
CA HIS A 147 -22.38 3.42 3.32
C HIS A 147 -22.13 4.93 3.18
N ASN A 148 -23.06 5.76 3.65
CA ASN A 148 -22.95 7.22 3.56
C ASN A 148 -21.85 7.79 4.47
N ASP A 149 -21.61 7.18 5.63
CA ASP A 149 -20.57 7.65 6.55
C ASP A 149 -19.18 7.55 5.93
N MET A 150 -18.90 6.44 5.26
CA MET A 150 -17.62 6.22 4.60
C MET A 150 -17.47 7.08 3.35
N ARG A 151 -18.55 7.26 2.60
CA ARG A 151 -18.57 8.16 1.45
C ARG A 151 -18.19 9.58 1.86
N ASN A 152 -18.82 10.10 2.91
CA ASN A 152 -18.57 11.45 3.43
C ASN A 152 -17.14 11.62 3.96
N LEU A 153 -16.54 10.57 4.53
CA LEU A 153 -15.16 10.62 5.05
C LEU A 153 -14.09 10.66 3.95
N PHE A 154 -14.37 10.13 2.75
CA PHE A 154 -13.33 9.86 1.74
C PHE A 154 -13.61 10.43 0.33
N GLU A 155 -14.80 10.94 0.03
CA GLU A 155 -15.09 11.57 -1.27
C GLU A 155 -14.28 12.86 -1.49
N GLU A 156 -14.23 13.74 -0.48
CA GLU A 156 -13.40 14.96 -0.50
C GLU A 156 -12.00 14.77 0.10
N GLY A 157 -11.63 13.51 0.37
CA GLY A 157 -10.36 13.18 1.02
C GLY A 157 -9.14 13.64 0.23
N TYR A 158 -8.17 14.24 0.93
CA TYR A 158 -6.84 14.52 0.41
C TYR A 158 -6.04 13.22 0.28
N GLN A 159 -5.54 12.92 -0.92
CA GLN A 159 -4.59 11.85 -1.16
C GLN A 159 -3.21 12.46 -1.45
N GLY A 160 -2.20 12.00 -0.72
CA GLY A 160 -0.80 12.37 -0.95
C GLY A 160 0.03 11.14 -1.30
N VAL A 161 0.92 11.28 -2.28
CA VAL A 161 1.94 10.27 -2.58
C VAL A 161 3.25 10.71 -1.94
N ARG A 162 3.87 9.83 -1.14
CA ARG A 162 5.17 10.07 -0.54
C ARG A 162 6.22 9.15 -1.15
N MET A 163 7.16 9.75 -1.86
CA MET A 163 8.34 9.05 -2.38
C MET A 163 9.41 8.99 -1.29
N ASN A 164 9.95 7.79 -1.04
CA ASN A 164 11.05 7.59 -0.10
C ASN A 164 12.27 7.07 -0.86
N TYR A 165 13.42 7.71 -0.66
CA TYR A 165 14.71 7.28 -1.19
C TYR A 165 15.66 6.99 -0.03
N TYR A 166 16.19 5.77 -0.01
CA TYR A 166 17.09 5.29 1.04
C TYR A 166 18.49 5.13 0.43
N PRO A 167 19.42 6.09 0.63
CA PRO A 167 20.77 5.99 0.10
C PRO A 167 21.54 4.81 0.72
N PRO A 168 22.53 4.23 0.03
CA PRO A 168 23.40 3.20 0.60
C PRO A 168 24.04 3.66 1.91
N CYS A 169 23.99 2.82 2.94
CA CYS A 169 24.58 3.12 4.23
C CYS A 169 26.04 2.63 4.27
N PRO A 170 27.03 3.48 4.61
CA PRO A 170 28.42 3.04 4.74
C PRO A 170 28.66 1.97 5.83
N ALA A 171 27.73 1.81 6.77
CA ALA A 171 27.85 0.92 7.91
C ALA A 171 27.07 -0.41 7.75
N SER A 172 26.59 -0.73 6.55
CA SER A 172 25.79 -1.94 6.28
C SER A 172 26.54 -3.04 5.52
N THR A 173 27.87 -3.00 5.50
CA THR A 173 28.75 -4.06 4.96
C THR A 173 29.51 -4.76 6.07
#